data_AF-A0A5P2D0P6-F1
#
_entry.id   AF-A0A5P2D0P6-F1
#
_cell.length_a   1.000
_cell.length_b   1.000
_cell.length_c   1.000
_cell.angle_alpha   90.00
_cell.angle_beta   90.00
_cell.angle_gamma   90.00
#
_symmetry.space_group_name_H-M   'P 1'
#
loop_
_entity.id
_entity.type
_entity.pdbx_description
1 polymer ?
#
loop_
_entity_poly.entity_id
_entity_poly.type
_entity_poly.pdbx_seq_one_letter_code
_entity_poly.pdbx_strand_id
1 'polypeptide(L)'
;MIENGDRVMGSSRRILGALGLVSSLALSLNAPVTGAAAAPAPKELPRIQFTQRYQAVQHGGLVRASNSGISCRREAAEGAAPCAEVKKGAAGVNGEFEMFYSEVDKDPDTYNSTRAELKIPTGAKVSYARLYWGGNLRVGEQKPPEDNGRVLVAEPGGSYKDVLADTVIGHRTDAGSDAYQASADVTPLVRKGGAGMWTVAQLNIAMGHSQTGAWGGWTLVVAYEHPEEPLRRVSLWDGFEAPVSGDRENAAAVVEIDGLDVPARGAGKAGVVGYDGDRGTLGDSLTVTADSGRRVGLSDAENPFNDVMNSTITEFGRPLSRRQPEHVNNLGYDADVFDLSPALSSGARSLRFSFAGESQGHFLGVLFVQADARR
;
A
#
# COMPACT_ATOMS: atom_id res chain seq x y z
N MET A 1 -66.80 41.76 14.24
CA MET A 1 -68.10 41.08 14.42
C MET A 1 -68.26 40.10 13.27
N ILE A 2 -68.39 38.79 13.41
CA ILE A 2 -68.68 37.89 14.54
C ILE A 2 -68.27 36.48 14.04
N GLU A 3 -67.65 35.68 14.94
CA GLU A 3 -67.65 34.20 15.09
C GLU A 3 -67.22 33.27 13.92
N ASN A 4 -66.18 32.44 14.11
CA ASN A 4 -66.07 31.17 14.88
C ASN A 4 -66.64 29.94 14.16
N GLY A 5 -65.90 28.83 14.24
CA GLY A 5 -66.50 27.54 14.61
C GLY A 5 -66.43 26.42 13.57
N ASP A 6 -65.35 25.64 13.66
CA ASP A 6 -65.35 24.18 13.85
C ASP A 6 -66.40 23.24 13.20
N ARG A 7 -65.82 22.16 12.67
CA ARG A 7 -66.15 20.72 12.88
C ARG A 7 -67.02 19.92 11.90
N VAL A 8 -66.41 18.78 11.53
CA VAL A 8 -66.93 17.40 11.45
C VAL A 8 -67.09 16.75 10.06
N MET A 9 -66.34 15.65 9.95
CA MET A 9 -66.46 14.46 9.11
C MET A 9 -67.84 14.14 8.52
N GLY A 10 -67.83 13.79 7.24
CA GLY A 10 -68.89 13.02 6.58
C GLY A 10 -68.33 12.25 5.39
N SER A 11 -68.02 10.97 5.60
CA SER A 11 -67.73 10.00 4.55
C SER A 11 -68.98 9.78 3.68
N SER A 12 -68.85 9.89 2.36
CA SER A 12 -69.69 9.10 1.44
C SER A 12 -69.08 8.94 0.06
N ARG A 13 -69.21 7.71 -0.42
CA ARG A 13 -68.61 7.12 -1.61
C ARG A 13 -69.42 7.43 -2.89
N ARG A 14 -68.66 7.50 -3.99
CA ARG A 14 -68.98 7.13 -5.38
C ARG A 14 -69.92 8.05 -6.18
N ILE A 15 -69.37 8.68 -7.22
CA ILE A 15 -70.03 8.85 -8.52
C ILE A 15 -69.03 8.53 -9.64
N LEU A 16 -69.48 7.67 -10.56
CA LEU A 16 -68.83 7.28 -11.80
C LEU A 16 -68.62 8.49 -12.73
N GLY A 17 -67.46 8.56 -13.38
CA GLY A 17 -67.22 9.42 -14.53
C GLY A 17 -66.33 8.71 -15.53
N ALA A 18 -66.94 8.19 -16.59
CA ALA A 18 -66.26 7.57 -17.72
C ALA A 18 -65.46 8.63 -18.51
N LEU A 19 -64.21 8.32 -18.88
CA LEU A 19 -63.46 9.06 -19.89
C LEU A 19 -62.67 8.08 -20.76
N GLY A 20 -62.81 8.28 -22.07
CA GLY A 20 -62.47 7.35 -23.13
C GLY A 20 -60.99 7.04 -23.26
N LEU A 21 -60.72 5.79 -23.66
CA LEU A 21 -59.43 5.33 -24.14
C LEU A 21 -59.07 6.03 -25.46
N VAL A 22 -58.08 6.91 -25.42
CA VAL A 22 -57.24 7.21 -26.58
C VAL A 22 -56.01 6.32 -26.45
N SER A 23 -55.97 5.26 -27.25
CA SER A 23 -54.89 4.28 -27.27
C SER A 23 -53.72 4.83 -28.10
N SER A 24 -52.72 5.42 -27.45
CA SER A 24 -51.41 5.70 -28.04
C SER A 24 -50.54 4.45 -27.92
N LEU A 25 -50.33 3.76 -29.05
CA LEU A 25 -49.31 2.71 -29.18
C LEU A 25 -47.92 3.35 -28.99
N ALA A 26 -47.35 3.23 -27.80
CA ALA A 26 -45.92 3.44 -27.61
C ALA A 26 -45.19 2.14 -27.98
N LEU A 27 -44.52 2.13 -29.13
CA LEU A 27 -43.52 1.09 -29.43
C LEU A 27 -42.35 1.27 -28.46
N SER A 28 -42.33 0.50 -27.38
CA SER A 28 -41.16 0.32 -26.55
C SER A 28 -40.14 -0.53 -27.32
N LEU A 29 -39.11 0.12 -27.86
CA LEU A 29 -37.88 -0.55 -28.29
C LEU A 29 -37.20 -1.13 -27.05
N ASN A 30 -37.44 -2.42 -26.79
CA ASN A 30 -36.62 -3.20 -25.87
C ASN A 30 -35.26 -3.43 -26.55
N ALA A 31 -34.35 -2.48 -26.38
CA ALA A 31 -32.93 -2.75 -26.61
C ALA A 31 -32.47 -3.72 -25.52
N PRO A 32 -31.90 -4.89 -25.85
CA PRO A 32 -31.30 -5.73 -24.84
C PRO A 32 -30.14 -4.93 -24.23
N VAL A 33 -30.20 -4.70 -22.92
CA VAL A 33 -29.04 -4.26 -22.15
C VAL A 33 -28.04 -5.41 -22.28
N THR A 34 -27.08 -5.25 -23.18
CA THR A 34 -25.91 -6.11 -23.23
C THR A 34 -25.21 -5.92 -21.90
N GLY A 35 -25.36 -6.87 -20.99
CA GLY A 35 -24.59 -6.90 -19.75
C GLY A 35 -23.13 -6.80 -20.13
N ALA A 36 -22.46 -5.74 -19.67
CA ALA A 36 -21.02 -5.69 -19.73
C ALA A 36 -20.52 -6.95 -19.02
N ALA A 37 -19.86 -7.84 -19.76
CA ALA A 37 -19.19 -8.97 -19.14
C ALA A 37 -18.25 -8.40 -18.08
N ALA A 38 -18.41 -8.83 -16.82
CA ALA A 38 -17.49 -8.45 -15.76
C ALA A 38 -16.07 -8.76 -16.23
N ALA A 39 -15.15 -7.80 -16.09
CA ALA A 39 -13.74 -8.06 -16.37
C ALA A 39 -13.33 -9.31 -15.56
N PRO A 40 -12.60 -10.27 -16.17
CA PRO A 40 -12.17 -11.44 -15.44
C PRO A 40 -11.38 -11.00 -14.20
N ALA A 41 -11.68 -11.61 -13.05
CA ALA A 41 -10.97 -11.33 -11.82
C ALA A 41 -9.46 -11.53 -12.03
N PRO A 42 -8.60 -10.68 -11.43
CA PRO A 42 -7.16 -10.85 -11.54
C PRO A 42 -6.74 -12.25 -11.12
N LYS A 43 -5.80 -12.84 -11.84
CA LYS A 43 -5.23 -14.15 -11.46
C LYS A 43 -4.50 -14.02 -10.12
N GLU A 44 -4.61 -15.04 -9.27
CA GLU A 44 -3.87 -15.11 -8.00
C GLU A 44 -2.73 -16.14 -8.04
N LEU A 45 -1.64 -15.87 -7.32
CA LEU A 45 -0.54 -16.81 -7.09
C LEU A 45 -0.05 -16.72 -5.63
N PRO A 46 0.27 -17.86 -4.98
CA PRO A 46 0.78 -17.88 -3.59
C PRO A 46 2.19 -17.34 -3.43
N ARG A 47 2.91 -17.18 -4.54
CA ARG A 47 4.21 -16.52 -4.60
C ARG A 47 4.35 -15.84 -5.96
N ILE A 48 4.84 -14.62 -5.96
CA ILE A 48 5.24 -13.90 -7.17
C ILE A 48 6.72 -13.58 -7.01
N GLN A 49 7.55 -14.08 -7.93
CA GLN A 49 8.96 -13.70 -7.93
C GLN A 49 9.09 -12.21 -8.24
N PHE A 50 10.08 -11.55 -7.64
CA PHE A 50 10.34 -10.15 -7.94
C PHE A 50 10.63 -9.95 -9.44
N THR A 51 9.86 -9.06 -10.06
CA THR A 51 9.99 -8.71 -11.49
C THR A 51 10.07 -7.20 -11.65
N GLN A 52 10.87 -6.75 -12.62
CA GLN A 52 11.02 -5.32 -12.91
C GLN A 52 9.75 -4.79 -13.59
N ARG A 53 9.18 -3.73 -13.02
CA ARG A 53 8.04 -2.99 -13.58
C ARG A 53 8.44 -1.76 -14.35
N TYR A 54 9.46 -1.09 -13.87
CA TYR A 54 9.93 0.15 -14.48
C TYR A 54 11.45 0.24 -14.36
N GLN A 55 12.07 0.76 -15.41
CA GLN A 55 13.46 1.20 -15.38
C GLN A 55 13.63 2.41 -16.29
N ALA A 56 14.49 3.34 -15.89
CA ALA A 56 14.91 4.44 -16.74
C ALA A 56 16.26 4.99 -16.31
N VAL A 57 16.95 5.64 -17.24
CA VAL A 57 18.05 6.56 -16.95
C VAL A 57 17.51 7.96 -17.23
N GLN A 58 17.35 8.75 -16.18
CA GLN A 58 16.70 10.07 -16.27
C GLN A 58 17.29 11.05 -15.26
N HIS A 59 17.22 12.34 -15.58
CA HIS A 59 17.44 13.39 -14.59
C HIS A 59 16.22 13.42 -13.68
N GLY A 60 16.37 13.09 -12.39
CA GLY A 60 15.25 12.93 -11.46
C GLY A 60 15.37 11.68 -10.60
N GLY A 61 14.27 11.21 -10.01
CA GLY A 61 14.32 10.15 -9.00
C GLY A 61 12.98 9.49 -8.68
N LEU A 62 12.94 8.89 -7.50
CA LEU A 62 11.80 8.18 -6.94
C LEU A 62 11.35 8.84 -5.63
N VAL A 63 10.04 9.06 -5.52
CA VAL A 63 9.35 9.50 -4.30
C VAL A 63 8.20 8.55 -3.99
N ARG A 64 7.71 8.58 -2.76
CA ARG A 64 6.56 7.77 -2.35
C ARG A 64 5.62 8.50 -1.41
N ALA A 65 4.39 8.02 -1.36
CA ALA A 65 3.45 8.24 -0.27
C ALA A 65 2.98 6.86 0.22
N SER A 66 2.80 6.70 1.53
CA SER A 66 2.49 5.39 2.11
C SER A 66 1.78 5.54 3.44
N ASN A 67 0.85 4.64 3.74
CA ASN A 67 0.26 4.54 5.08
C ASN A 67 -0.35 3.16 5.36
N SER A 68 -0.47 2.80 6.63
CA SER A 68 -1.20 1.61 7.09
C SER A 68 -2.71 1.87 7.08
N GLY A 69 -3.52 0.83 6.85
CA GLY A 69 -4.98 0.89 6.90
C GLY A 69 -5.58 0.44 8.24
N ILE A 70 -4.74 -0.03 9.17
CA ILE A 70 -5.17 -0.69 10.41
C ILE A 70 -4.23 -0.34 11.56
N SER A 71 -4.74 -0.32 12.79
CA SER A 71 -3.92 -0.10 13.98
C SER A 71 -4.59 -0.71 15.22
N CYS A 72 -3.86 -0.76 16.34
CA CYS A 72 -4.42 -1.25 17.59
C CYS A 72 -5.50 -0.30 18.13
N ARG A 73 -6.52 -0.86 18.78
CA ARG A 73 -7.52 -0.11 19.55
C ARG A 73 -7.27 -0.23 21.06
N ARG A 74 -6.87 -1.42 21.49
CA ARG A 74 -6.52 -1.76 22.87
C ARG A 74 -5.69 -3.04 22.88
N GLU A 75 -5.05 -3.29 24.00
CA GLU A 75 -4.30 -4.51 24.30
C GLU A 75 -5.28 -5.70 24.37
N ALA A 76 -4.85 -6.86 23.88
CA ALA A 76 -5.58 -8.13 23.94
C ALA A 76 -4.76 -9.23 24.63
N ALA A 77 -3.43 -9.11 24.66
CA ALA A 77 -2.53 -10.00 25.39
C ALA A 77 -2.04 -9.41 26.72
N GLU A 78 -1.76 -10.28 27.69
CA GLU A 78 -1.10 -9.90 28.94
C GLU A 78 0.36 -9.51 28.68
N GLY A 79 0.81 -8.38 29.21
CA GLY A 79 2.18 -7.90 29.04
C GLY A 79 2.43 -7.07 27.78
N ALA A 80 1.45 -6.95 26.88
CA ALA A 80 1.52 -6.07 25.72
C ALA A 80 1.77 -4.62 26.16
N ALA A 81 2.63 -3.91 25.44
CA ALA A 81 2.85 -2.48 25.67
C ALA A 81 1.54 -1.71 25.41
N PRO A 82 1.29 -0.58 26.11
CA PRO A 82 0.06 0.16 25.87
C PRO A 82 -0.07 0.59 24.40
N CYS A 83 -1.23 0.36 23.78
CA CYS A 83 -1.47 0.64 22.37
C CYS A 83 -1.17 2.11 22.01
N ALA A 84 -1.43 3.04 22.93
CA ALA A 84 -1.09 4.46 22.76
C ALA A 84 0.42 4.72 22.67
N GLU A 85 1.24 3.93 23.36
CA GLU A 85 2.71 4.03 23.32
C GLU A 85 3.29 3.29 22.12
N VAL A 86 2.70 2.16 21.72
CA VAL A 86 3.03 1.47 20.47
C VAL A 86 2.87 2.42 19.29
N LYS A 87 1.71 3.07 19.16
CA LYS A 87 1.43 4.09 18.13
C LYS A 87 2.46 5.23 18.10
N LYS A 88 3.16 5.51 19.21
CA LYS A 88 4.20 6.54 19.32
C LYS A 88 5.63 6.02 19.11
N GLY A 89 5.83 4.71 19.03
CA GLY A 89 7.15 4.16 18.77
C GLY A 89 7.51 2.91 19.56
N ALA A 90 6.77 2.55 20.60
CA ALA A 90 7.12 1.36 21.38
C ALA A 90 7.06 0.08 20.54
N ALA A 91 7.86 -0.91 20.96
CA ALA A 91 7.80 -2.27 20.43
C ALA A 91 6.40 -2.86 20.66
N GLY A 92 5.96 -3.73 19.76
CA GLY A 92 4.66 -4.37 19.84
C GLY A 92 4.42 -5.30 18.66
N VAL A 93 3.85 -6.45 18.95
CA VAL A 93 3.50 -7.49 17.99
C VAL A 93 2.02 -7.37 17.67
N ASN A 94 1.65 -7.32 16.39
CA ASN A 94 0.29 -6.95 15.99
C ASN A 94 -0.79 -7.95 16.47
N GLY A 95 -0.42 -9.20 16.73
CA GLY A 95 -1.27 -10.23 17.35
C GLY A 95 -1.58 -10.04 18.84
N GLU A 96 -0.89 -9.11 19.52
CA GLU A 96 -1.11 -8.83 20.95
C GLU A 96 -2.25 -7.82 21.20
N PHE A 97 -2.87 -7.32 20.12
CA PHE A 97 -3.82 -6.22 20.18
C PHE A 97 -5.17 -6.57 19.55
N GLU A 98 -6.20 -5.92 20.05
CA GLU A 98 -7.46 -5.78 19.33
C GLU A 98 -7.25 -4.76 18.21
N MET A 99 -7.13 -5.23 16.97
CA MET A 99 -6.86 -4.42 15.79
C MET A 99 -8.13 -3.83 15.19
N PHE A 100 -8.06 -2.60 14.69
CA PHE A 100 -9.20 -1.86 14.18
C PHE A 100 -8.80 -0.94 13.04
N TYR A 101 -9.74 -0.70 12.13
CA TYR A 101 -9.52 0.14 10.96
C TYR A 101 -9.07 1.56 11.32
N SER A 102 -8.12 2.07 10.53
CA SER A 102 -7.81 3.49 10.49
C SER A 102 -8.72 4.16 9.47
N GLU A 103 -9.44 5.18 9.90
CA GLU A 103 -10.43 5.90 9.11
C GLU A 103 -10.23 7.41 9.32
N VAL A 104 -9.89 8.14 8.26
CA VAL A 104 -9.57 9.58 8.31
C VAL A 104 -10.53 10.47 7.55
N ASP A 105 -11.54 9.87 6.94
CA ASP A 105 -12.68 10.57 6.37
C ASP A 105 -13.97 10.19 7.11
N LYS A 106 -15.12 10.56 6.55
CA LYS A 106 -16.45 10.34 7.14
C LYS A 106 -17.39 9.70 6.12
N ASP A 107 -16.84 9.09 5.08
CA ASP A 107 -17.60 8.45 4.03
C ASP A 107 -18.18 7.14 4.60
N PRO A 108 -19.52 7.00 4.69
CA PRO A 108 -20.13 5.78 5.22
C PRO A 108 -19.95 4.57 4.29
N ASP A 109 -19.52 4.80 3.05
CA ASP A 109 -19.31 3.74 2.06
C ASP A 109 -17.87 3.19 2.10
N THR A 110 -17.00 3.71 2.98
CA THR A 110 -15.66 3.19 3.25
C THR A 110 -15.52 2.67 4.67
N TYR A 111 -14.89 1.50 4.85
CA TYR A 111 -14.63 0.94 6.20
C TYR A 111 -13.23 1.27 6.72
N ASN A 112 -12.30 1.61 5.84
CA ASN A 112 -11.01 2.20 6.21
C ASN A 112 -10.60 3.24 5.17
N SER A 113 -9.86 4.23 5.62
CA SER A 113 -9.21 5.23 4.77
C SER A 113 -8.02 5.83 5.50
N THR A 114 -6.90 5.98 4.79
CA THR A 114 -5.74 6.70 5.29
C THR A 114 -5.10 7.53 4.18
N ARG A 115 -4.34 8.55 4.57
CA ARG A 115 -3.74 9.49 3.61
C ARG A 115 -2.29 9.80 3.92
N ALA A 116 -1.53 10.09 2.87
CA ALA A 116 -0.13 10.50 2.96
C ALA A 116 0.20 11.52 1.88
N GLU A 117 1.12 12.43 2.18
CA GLU A 117 1.59 13.42 1.23
C GLU A 117 2.57 12.79 0.22
N LEU A 118 2.26 12.93 -1.07
CA LEU A 118 3.18 12.66 -2.16
C LEU A 118 3.93 13.96 -2.50
N LYS A 119 5.24 13.98 -2.24
CA LYS A 119 6.12 15.13 -2.53
C LYS A 119 6.80 14.96 -3.88
N ILE A 120 6.27 15.59 -4.92
CA ILE A 120 6.93 15.67 -6.23
C ILE A 120 7.58 17.06 -6.37
N PRO A 121 8.86 17.17 -6.79
CA PRO A 121 9.49 18.46 -7.01
C PRO A 121 8.69 19.34 -7.99
N THR A 122 8.62 20.64 -7.71
CA THR A 122 7.94 21.58 -8.60
C THR A 122 8.65 21.61 -9.96
N GLY A 123 7.89 21.54 -11.05
CA GLY A 123 8.45 21.48 -12.41
C GLY A 123 8.87 20.08 -12.86
N ALA A 124 8.78 19.06 -12.01
CA ALA A 124 9.03 17.68 -12.41
C ALA A 124 7.88 17.10 -13.26
N LYS A 125 8.23 16.16 -14.13
CA LYS A 125 7.30 15.39 -14.95
C LYS A 125 7.25 13.95 -14.45
N VAL A 126 6.05 13.43 -14.19
CA VAL A 126 5.87 12.04 -13.77
C VAL A 126 6.11 11.10 -14.96
N SER A 127 7.15 10.26 -14.86
CA SER A 127 7.47 9.27 -15.89
C SER A 127 6.72 7.96 -15.66
N TYR A 128 6.54 7.55 -14.40
CA TYR A 128 5.82 6.33 -14.02
C TYR A 128 5.29 6.42 -12.58
N ALA A 129 4.14 5.81 -12.30
CA ALA A 129 3.61 5.67 -10.95
C ALA A 129 2.86 4.35 -10.76
N ARG A 130 3.08 3.69 -9.63
CA ARG A 130 2.39 2.45 -9.28
C ARG A 130 1.92 2.47 -7.84
N LEU A 131 0.66 2.09 -7.63
CA LEU A 131 0.06 1.91 -6.33
C LEU A 131 0.12 0.44 -5.95
N TYR A 132 0.53 0.17 -4.72
CA TYR A 132 0.57 -1.13 -4.08
C TYR A 132 -0.35 -1.12 -2.88
N TRP A 133 -1.08 -2.21 -2.66
CA TRP A 133 -1.87 -2.43 -1.44
C TRP A 133 -1.92 -3.90 -1.08
N GLY A 134 -2.12 -4.19 0.19
CA GLY A 134 -2.13 -5.56 0.70
C GLY A 134 -2.43 -5.61 2.18
N GLY A 135 -2.62 -6.82 2.69
CA GLY A 135 -2.94 -7.05 4.09
C GLY A 135 -3.29 -8.49 4.42
N ASN A 136 -3.66 -8.72 5.68
CA ASN A 136 -4.22 -9.98 6.15
C ASN A 136 -5.76 -9.96 6.05
N LEU A 137 -6.33 -10.96 5.39
CA LEU A 137 -7.77 -11.15 5.20
C LEU A 137 -8.42 -11.93 6.34
N ARG A 138 -7.64 -12.53 7.25
CA ARG A 138 -8.16 -13.39 8.32
C ARG A 138 -7.59 -13.04 9.69
N VAL A 139 -8.44 -12.46 10.52
CA VAL A 139 -8.16 -12.10 11.92
C VAL A 139 -9.37 -12.50 12.78
N GLY A 140 -10.05 -11.54 13.42
CA GLY A 140 -11.37 -11.76 14.02
C GLY A 140 -12.49 -11.68 12.96
N GLU A 141 -12.23 -10.97 11.88
CA GLU A 141 -12.99 -10.95 10.63
C GLU A 141 -12.35 -11.89 9.60
N GLN A 142 -13.17 -12.39 8.65
CA GLN A 142 -12.69 -12.96 7.39
C GLN A 142 -13.19 -12.06 6.25
N LYS A 143 -12.27 -11.44 5.52
CA LYS A 143 -12.58 -10.69 4.31
C LYS A 143 -12.75 -11.63 3.11
N PRO A 144 -13.64 -11.31 2.17
CA PRO A 144 -13.75 -12.01 0.90
C PRO A 144 -12.53 -11.70 0.00
N PRO A 145 -11.76 -12.70 -0.45
CA PRO A 145 -10.60 -12.46 -1.33
C PRO A 145 -10.93 -11.83 -2.68
N GLU A 146 -12.17 -11.96 -3.17
CA GLU A 146 -12.61 -11.33 -4.42
C GLU A 146 -12.48 -9.80 -4.42
N ASP A 147 -12.45 -9.17 -3.24
CA ASP A 147 -12.27 -7.72 -3.08
C ASP A 147 -10.79 -7.27 -3.13
N ASN A 148 -9.82 -8.21 -3.13
CA ASN A 148 -8.38 -7.91 -3.15
C ASN A 148 -7.96 -7.04 -4.33
N GLY A 149 -8.66 -7.17 -5.46
CA GLY A 149 -8.32 -6.52 -6.73
C GLY A 149 -8.74 -5.05 -6.85
N ARG A 150 -9.31 -4.43 -5.80
CA ARG A 150 -9.85 -3.06 -5.89
C ARG A 150 -9.56 -2.25 -4.63
N VAL A 151 -9.23 -0.98 -4.83
CA VAL A 151 -9.21 0.06 -3.79
C VAL A 151 -9.88 1.33 -4.32
N LEU A 152 -10.20 2.25 -3.41
CA LEU A 152 -10.63 3.60 -3.73
C LEU A 152 -9.47 4.57 -3.54
N VAL A 153 -9.27 5.48 -4.51
CA VAL A 153 -8.21 6.49 -4.46
C VAL A 153 -8.77 7.88 -4.73
N ALA A 154 -8.40 8.84 -3.89
CA ALA A 154 -8.63 10.26 -4.10
C ALA A 154 -7.29 11.00 -4.20
N GLU A 155 -7.05 11.64 -5.35
CA GLU A 155 -5.96 12.60 -5.52
C GLU A 155 -6.16 13.87 -4.66
N PRO A 156 -5.15 14.74 -4.52
CA PRO A 156 -5.25 15.96 -3.72
C PRO A 156 -6.43 16.84 -4.14
N GLY A 157 -7.41 17.01 -3.24
CA GLY A 157 -8.62 17.78 -3.50
C GLY A 157 -9.64 17.13 -4.45
N GLY A 158 -9.41 15.87 -4.83
CA GLY A 158 -10.31 15.08 -5.68
C GLY A 158 -11.33 14.26 -4.91
N SER A 159 -12.14 13.52 -5.65
CA SER A 159 -13.08 12.50 -5.14
C SER A 159 -12.56 11.10 -5.40
N TYR A 160 -13.08 10.12 -4.64
CA TYR A 160 -12.76 8.72 -4.81
C TYR A 160 -13.03 8.20 -6.23
N LYS A 161 -12.14 7.32 -6.67
CA LYS A 161 -12.20 6.57 -7.92
C LYS A 161 -11.76 5.14 -7.66
N ASP A 162 -12.35 4.22 -8.39
CA ASP A 162 -11.91 2.83 -8.40
C ASP A 162 -10.54 2.73 -9.05
N VAL A 163 -9.62 2.07 -8.35
CA VAL A 163 -8.36 1.58 -8.92
C VAL A 163 -8.41 0.06 -8.83
N LEU A 164 -8.27 -0.58 -9.99
CA LEU A 164 -8.30 -2.03 -10.14
C LEU A 164 -6.88 -2.55 -10.34
N ALA A 165 -6.58 -3.69 -9.73
CA ALA A 165 -5.32 -4.38 -9.92
C ALA A 165 -5.13 -4.73 -11.40
N ASP A 166 -3.96 -4.42 -11.95
CA ASP A 166 -3.61 -4.67 -13.36
C ASP A 166 -2.57 -5.78 -13.53
N THR A 167 -2.17 -6.42 -12.43
CA THR A 167 -1.27 -7.57 -12.39
C THR A 167 -1.87 -8.75 -11.63
N VAL A 168 -1.17 -9.89 -11.70
CA VAL A 168 -1.42 -11.04 -10.81
C VAL A 168 -1.38 -10.56 -9.35
N ILE A 169 -2.36 -10.98 -8.56
CA ILE A 169 -2.43 -10.74 -7.12
C ILE A 169 -1.60 -11.83 -6.43
N GLY A 170 -0.71 -11.42 -5.54
CA GLY A 170 -0.07 -12.34 -4.61
C GLY A 170 -1.08 -12.69 -3.54
N HIS A 171 -1.39 -13.97 -3.33
CA HIS A 171 -2.36 -14.39 -2.31
C HIS A 171 -1.97 -15.75 -1.72
N ARG A 172 -1.59 -15.76 -0.45
CA ARG A 172 -1.11 -16.94 0.26
C ARG A 172 -1.86 -17.12 1.57
N THR A 173 -2.52 -18.27 1.68
CA THR A 173 -3.12 -18.74 2.93
C THR A 173 -2.19 -19.72 3.64
N ASP A 174 -1.97 -19.53 4.93
CA ASP A 174 -1.32 -20.51 5.81
C ASP A 174 -2.13 -20.75 7.10
N ALA A 175 -1.52 -21.37 8.13
CA ALA A 175 -2.24 -21.80 9.33
C ALA A 175 -2.76 -20.63 10.20
N GLY A 176 -2.26 -19.41 9.99
CA GLY A 176 -2.61 -18.23 10.80
C GLY A 176 -3.08 -17.04 9.97
N SER A 177 -2.47 -16.81 8.81
CA SER A 177 -2.75 -15.65 7.94
C SER A 177 -3.43 -16.02 6.62
N ASP A 178 -4.09 -15.03 6.05
CA ASP A 178 -4.61 -15.07 4.68
C ASP A 178 -4.13 -13.80 3.96
N ALA A 179 -2.87 -13.85 3.52
CA ALA A 179 -2.09 -12.69 3.11
C ALA A 179 -2.20 -12.39 1.63
N TYR A 180 -2.32 -11.12 1.24
CA TYR A 180 -2.28 -10.74 -0.17
C TYR A 180 -1.53 -9.43 -0.45
N GLN A 181 -1.13 -9.25 -1.71
CA GLN A 181 -0.73 -7.98 -2.29
C GLN A 181 -1.30 -7.85 -3.72
N ALA A 182 -1.80 -6.66 -4.03
CA ALA A 182 -2.23 -6.25 -5.35
C ALA A 182 -1.58 -4.91 -5.74
N SER A 183 -1.61 -4.58 -7.03
CA SER A 183 -1.03 -3.32 -7.54
C SER A 183 -1.61 -2.88 -8.87
N ALA A 184 -1.48 -1.58 -9.16
CA ALA A 184 -1.97 -0.96 -10.39
C ALA A 184 -1.07 0.18 -10.87
N ASP A 185 -0.86 0.29 -12.20
CA ASP A 185 -0.27 1.47 -12.84
C ASP A 185 -1.27 2.64 -12.72
N VAL A 186 -0.89 3.62 -11.92
CA VAL A 186 -1.67 4.84 -11.67
C VAL A 186 -0.99 6.06 -12.26
N THR A 187 -0.08 5.88 -13.22
CA THR A 187 0.63 6.96 -13.92
C THR A 187 -0.32 8.04 -14.45
N PRO A 188 -1.44 7.72 -15.13
CA PRO A 188 -2.37 8.75 -15.60
C PRO A 188 -3.02 9.54 -14.45
N LEU A 189 -3.34 8.85 -13.35
CA LEU A 189 -3.96 9.46 -12.17
C LEU A 189 -2.98 10.42 -11.50
N VAL A 190 -1.72 10.01 -11.29
CA VAL A 190 -0.69 10.85 -10.66
C VAL A 190 -0.27 12.02 -11.55
N ARG A 191 -0.20 11.84 -12.88
CA ARG A 191 0.06 12.95 -13.82
C ARG A 191 -1.01 14.04 -13.73
N LYS A 192 -2.26 13.66 -13.47
CA LYS A 192 -3.38 14.60 -13.33
C LYS A 192 -3.45 15.20 -11.91
N GLY A 193 -3.26 14.39 -10.88
CA GLY A 193 -3.41 14.77 -9.48
C GLY A 193 -2.21 15.51 -8.89
N GLY A 194 -1.00 15.21 -9.35
CA GLY A 194 0.23 15.85 -8.92
C GLY A 194 0.63 15.57 -7.46
N ALA A 195 1.42 16.49 -6.91
CA ALA A 195 1.86 16.45 -5.51
C ALA A 195 0.72 16.84 -4.55
N GLY A 196 0.76 16.31 -3.33
CA GLY A 196 -0.18 16.66 -2.25
C GLY A 196 -0.68 15.45 -1.48
N MET A 197 -1.76 15.61 -0.72
CA MET A 197 -2.35 14.53 0.08
C MET A 197 -3.15 13.55 -0.79
N TRP A 198 -2.67 12.32 -0.89
CA TRP A 198 -3.38 11.21 -1.51
C TRP A 198 -4.08 10.39 -0.44
N THR A 199 -5.35 10.07 -0.67
CA THR A 199 -6.14 9.22 0.24
C THR A 199 -6.47 7.91 -0.45
N VAL A 200 -6.26 6.80 0.25
CA VAL A 200 -6.60 5.45 -0.21
C VAL A 200 -7.53 4.83 0.82
N ALA A 201 -8.61 4.21 0.33
CA ALA A 201 -9.67 3.63 1.13
C ALA A 201 -10.10 2.27 0.58
N GLN A 202 -10.93 1.55 1.34
CA GLN A 202 -11.41 0.21 0.99
C GLN A 202 -10.27 -0.79 0.78
N LEU A 203 -9.22 -0.71 1.61
CA LEU A 203 -8.15 -1.71 1.62
C LEU A 203 -8.73 -3.00 2.20
N ASN A 204 -8.70 -4.12 1.47
CA ASN A 204 -9.27 -5.39 1.92
C ASN A 204 -8.42 -5.96 3.07
N ILE A 205 -8.72 -5.59 4.31
CA ILE A 205 -7.94 -5.98 5.50
C ILE A 205 -8.95 -6.42 6.55
N ALA A 206 -8.70 -7.52 7.25
CA ALA A 206 -9.53 -7.95 8.37
C ALA A 206 -9.13 -7.24 9.66
N MET A 207 -10.12 -6.89 10.49
CA MET A 207 -9.90 -6.38 11.85
C MET A 207 -10.25 -7.43 12.93
N GLY A 208 -10.07 -7.06 14.19
CA GLY A 208 -10.30 -7.92 15.36
C GLY A 208 -9.00 -8.43 15.96
N HIS A 209 -9.03 -9.61 16.58
CA HIS A 209 -7.90 -10.18 17.29
C HIS A 209 -7.68 -11.64 16.89
N SER A 210 -6.42 -11.98 16.58
CA SER A 210 -5.95 -13.34 16.33
C SER A 210 -4.46 -13.41 16.72
N GLN A 211 -3.89 -14.61 16.85
CA GLN A 211 -2.46 -14.76 17.16
C GLN A 211 -1.55 -14.15 16.09
N THR A 212 -1.96 -14.18 14.82
CA THR A 212 -1.22 -13.59 13.70
C THR A 212 -1.52 -12.09 13.55
N GLY A 213 -2.49 -11.57 14.29
CA GLY A 213 -2.90 -10.17 14.27
C GLY A 213 -3.31 -9.65 12.89
N ALA A 214 -3.34 -8.33 12.76
CA ALA A 214 -3.86 -7.65 11.59
C ALA A 214 -2.87 -6.60 11.10
N TRP A 215 -2.62 -6.62 9.80
CA TRP A 215 -1.66 -5.76 9.16
C TRP A 215 -2.10 -5.48 7.72
N GLY A 216 -1.59 -4.38 7.16
CA GLY A 216 -1.89 -4.00 5.79
C GLY A 216 -1.93 -2.48 5.58
N GLY A 217 -1.75 -2.08 4.35
CA GLY A 217 -1.59 -0.69 3.98
C GLY A 217 -1.45 -0.50 2.48
N TRP A 218 -0.98 0.68 2.10
CA TRP A 218 -0.75 1.05 0.71
C TRP A 218 0.53 1.88 0.55
N THR A 219 1.17 1.75 -0.61
CA THR A 219 2.32 2.56 -1.00
C THR A 219 2.19 2.97 -2.46
N LEU A 220 2.20 4.28 -2.70
CA LEU A 220 2.29 4.89 -4.03
C LEU A 220 3.75 5.23 -4.32
N VAL A 221 4.37 4.56 -5.29
CA VAL A 221 5.74 4.87 -5.74
C VAL A 221 5.68 5.62 -7.06
N VAL A 222 6.43 6.73 -7.17
CA VAL A 222 6.43 7.62 -8.33
C VAL A 222 7.83 7.92 -8.80
N ALA A 223 8.11 7.59 -10.07
CA ALA A 223 9.30 8.04 -10.78
C ALA A 223 9.01 9.37 -11.49
N TYR A 224 9.94 10.32 -11.38
CA TYR A 224 9.80 11.65 -11.97
C TYR A 224 11.09 12.11 -12.66
N GLU A 225 10.92 12.89 -13.72
CA GLU A 225 11.99 13.58 -14.43
C GLU A 225 12.03 15.05 -13.97
N HIS A 226 13.21 15.56 -13.63
CA HIS A 226 13.46 16.97 -13.34
C HIS A 226 14.83 17.38 -13.91
N PRO A 227 14.91 18.28 -14.92
CA PRO A 227 16.16 18.58 -15.64
C PRO A 227 17.32 19.08 -14.77
N GLU A 228 17.03 19.72 -13.64
CA GLU A 228 18.05 20.25 -12.72
C GLU A 228 18.58 19.21 -11.72
N GLU A 229 18.00 18.00 -11.70
CA GLU A 229 18.47 16.93 -10.82
C GLU A 229 19.59 16.08 -11.45
N PRO A 230 20.39 15.37 -10.64
CA PRO A 230 21.36 14.41 -11.14
C PRO A 230 20.76 13.36 -12.08
N LEU A 231 21.56 12.90 -13.02
CA LEU A 231 21.22 11.75 -13.85
C LEU A 231 21.29 10.49 -12.99
N ARG A 232 20.18 9.74 -12.93
CA ARG A 232 20.09 8.53 -12.12
C ARG A 232 19.53 7.39 -12.95
N ARG A 233 19.98 6.18 -12.63
CA ARG A 233 19.25 4.97 -13.00
C ARG A 233 18.22 4.71 -11.91
N VAL A 234 16.96 4.67 -12.30
CA VAL A 234 15.82 4.37 -11.42
C VAL A 234 15.22 3.04 -11.85
N SER A 235 14.82 2.21 -10.88
CA SER A 235 14.10 0.98 -11.13
C SER A 235 13.08 0.68 -10.03
N LEU A 236 11.99 0.03 -10.42
CA LEU A 236 10.93 -0.45 -9.53
C LEU A 236 10.68 -1.91 -9.85
N TRP A 237 10.68 -2.72 -8.79
CA TRP A 237 10.46 -4.15 -8.81
C TRP A 237 9.35 -4.48 -7.83
N ASP A 238 8.51 -5.43 -8.19
CA ASP A 238 7.52 -5.98 -7.26
C ASP A 238 7.44 -7.50 -7.36
N GLY A 239 6.98 -8.08 -6.26
CA GLY A 239 6.82 -9.51 -6.07
C GLY A 239 5.84 -9.77 -4.92
N PHE A 240 5.79 -11.01 -4.48
CA PHE A 240 5.08 -11.43 -3.28
C PHE A 240 5.82 -12.66 -2.74
N GLU A 241 6.76 -12.42 -1.85
CA GLU A 241 7.64 -13.44 -1.28
C GLU A 241 7.59 -13.39 0.24
N ALA A 242 7.74 -14.54 0.90
CA ALA A 242 7.88 -14.61 2.35
C ALA A 242 9.26 -15.18 2.67
N PRO A 243 10.24 -14.33 3.05
CA PRO A 243 11.58 -14.78 3.40
C PRO A 243 11.55 -15.78 4.55
N VAL A 244 12.45 -16.77 4.50
CA VAL A 244 12.52 -17.81 5.53
C VAL A 244 13.46 -17.36 6.65
N SER A 245 13.15 -17.78 7.89
CA SER A 245 14.02 -17.55 9.04
C SER A 245 15.29 -18.40 9.04
N GLY A 246 16.40 -17.79 9.50
CA GLY A 246 17.69 -18.42 9.75
C GLY A 246 18.76 -18.20 8.67
N ASP A 247 20.03 -18.44 9.04
CA ASP A 247 21.26 -18.16 8.25
C ASP A 247 21.49 -19.09 7.04
N ARG A 248 20.44 -19.52 6.36
CA ARG A 248 20.61 -20.23 5.09
C ARG A 248 20.66 -19.20 3.98
N GLU A 249 21.85 -18.93 3.47
CA GLU A 249 22.10 -18.04 2.33
C GLU A 249 21.25 -18.38 1.08
N ASN A 250 20.71 -19.61 1.01
CA ASN A 250 19.79 -20.12 -0.02
C ASN A 250 18.28 -19.97 0.31
N ALA A 251 17.92 -19.43 1.48
CA ALA A 251 16.54 -19.27 1.95
C ALA A 251 16.08 -17.80 2.01
N ALA A 252 16.99 -16.87 1.65
CA ALA A 252 16.70 -15.46 1.49
C ALA A 252 15.93 -15.19 0.18
N ALA A 253 14.97 -14.27 0.20
CA ALA A 253 14.47 -13.70 -1.04
C ALA A 253 15.59 -12.85 -1.67
N VAL A 254 15.83 -13.00 -2.97
CA VAL A 254 16.93 -12.34 -3.67
C VAL A 254 16.38 -11.53 -4.84
N VAL A 255 16.83 -10.28 -4.96
CA VAL A 255 16.58 -9.44 -6.13
C VAL A 255 17.91 -8.97 -6.69
N GLU A 256 18.16 -9.29 -7.95
CA GLU A 256 19.36 -8.87 -8.67
C GLU A 256 19.01 -7.70 -9.60
N ILE A 257 19.78 -6.63 -9.49
CA ILE A 257 19.65 -5.45 -10.33
C ILE A 257 20.93 -5.32 -11.15
N ASP A 258 20.79 -5.53 -12.46
CA ASP A 258 21.89 -5.42 -13.42
C ASP A 258 21.81 -4.11 -14.24
N GLY A 259 22.86 -3.89 -15.04
CA GLY A 259 22.91 -2.78 -16.00
C GLY A 259 23.08 -1.41 -15.33
N LEU A 260 23.56 -1.38 -14.09
CA LEU A 260 23.99 -0.15 -13.46
C LEU A 260 25.31 0.34 -14.07
N ASP A 261 25.55 1.64 -13.98
CA ASP A 261 26.86 2.23 -14.26
C ASP A 261 27.09 3.36 -13.25
N VAL A 262 27.16 2.98 -11.97
CA VAL A 262 27.33 3.94 -10.87
C VAL A 262 28.82 4.31 -10.78
N PRO A 263 29.19 5.61 -10.83
CA PRO A 263 30.57 6.02 -10.60
C PRO A 263 31.00 5.71 -9.16
N ALA A 264 32.32 5.62 -8.93
CA ALA A 264 32.84 5.53 -7.57
C ALA A 264 32.36 6.71 -6.72
N ARG A 265 31.93 6.42 -5.50
CA ARG A 265 31.30 7.38 -4.58
C ARG A 265 29.98 7.99 -5.10
N GLY A 266 29.32 7.34 -6.05
CA GLY A 266 27.96 7.70 -6.44
C GLY A 266 26.97 7.50 -5.29
N ALA A 267 25.96 8.35 -5.23
CA ALA A 267 24.88 8.24 -4.26
C ALA A 267 23.79 7.30 -4.77
N GLY A 268 22.99 6.77 -3.84
CA GLY A 268 21.81 5.99 -4.19
C GLY A 268 20.92 5.74 -2.98
N LYS A 269 19.70 5.28 -3.24
CA LYS A 269 18.77 4.83 -2.20
C LYS A 269 17.99 3.61 -2.67
N ALA A 270 17.62 2.76 -1.73
CA ALA A 270 16.69 1.67 -1.94
C ALA A 270 15.51 1.88 -1.00
N GLY A 271 14.30 1.65 -1.48
CA GLY A 271 13.17 1.50 -0.59
C GLY A 271 12.46 0.18 -0.77
N VAL A 272 11.86 -0.27 0.31
CA VAL A 272 11.24 -1.59 0.45
C VAL A 272 9.84 -1.41 1.01
N VAL A 273 8.90 -2.23 0.54
CA VAL A 273 7.59 -2.38 1.18
C VAL A 273 7.47 -3.81 1.69
N GLY A 274 7.22 -3.92 2.98
CA GLY A 274 7.05 -5.17 3.71
C GLY A 274 5.71 -5.22 4.43
N TYR A 275 5.28 -6.43 4.75
CA TYR A 275 4.06 -6.69 5.51
C TYR A 275 4.32 -7.73 6.59
N ASP A 276 3.64 -7.59 7.72
CA ASP A 276 3.76 -8.43 8.91
C ASP A 276 5.16 -8.42 9.56
N GLY A 277 5.89 -7.30 9.44
CA GLY A 277 7.12 -7.06 10.21
C GLY A 277 6.81 -6.32 11.51
N ASP A 278 7.06 -6.93 12.67
CA ASP A 278 6.69 -6.37 13.97
C ASP A 278 7.89 -5.79 14.72
N ARG A 279 7.76 -4.54 15.17
CA ARG A 279 8.85 -3.86 15.91
C ARG A 279 9.24 -4.63 17.16
N GLY A 280 10.52 -4.99 17.24
CA GLY A 280 11.12 -5.69 18.37
C GLY A 280 11.09 -7.21 18.23
N THR A 281 10.52 -7.74 17.15
CA THR A 281 10.76 -9.12 16.72
C THR A 281 12.06 -9.12 15.91
N LEU A 282 13.01 -9.96 16.32
CA LEU A 282 14.37 -9.90 15.78
C LEU A 282 14.64 -11.04 14.80
N GLY A 283 15.53 -10.77 13.85
CA GLY A 283 16.18 -11.79 13.01
C GLY A 283 16.01 -11.60 11.52
N ASP A 284 15.13 -10.70 11.09
CA ASP A 284 15.09 -10.26 9.70
C ASP A 284 16.29 -9.33 9.40
N SER A 285 16.67 -9.26 8.14
CA SER A 285 17.71 -8.33 7.69
C SER A 285 17.63 -8.06 6.19
N LEU A 286 18.15 -6.91 5.79
CA LEU A 286 18.35 -6.54 4.40
C LEU A 286 19.83 -6.30 4.12
N THR A 287 20.40 -7.07 3.20
CA THR A 287 21.80 -6.92 2.80
C THR A 287 21.90 -6.62 1.31
N VAL A 288 22.80 -5.69 0.95
CA VAL A 288 23.17 -5.39 -0.43
C VAL A 288 24.59 -5.82 -0.70
N THR A 289 24.80 -6.54 -1.80
CA THR A 289 26.14 -6.92 -2.29
C THR A 289 26.34 -6.33 -3.68
N ALA A 290 27.36 -5.47 -3.83
CA ALA A 290 27.75 -4.94 -5.14
C ALA A 290 28.63 -5.96 -5.90
N ASP A 291 28.75 -5.80 -7.23
CA ASP A 291 29.61 -6.62 -8.10
C ASP A 291 31.09 -6.62 -7.70
N SER A 292 31.54 -5.58 -6.98
CA SER A 292 32.86 -5.55 -6.35
C SER A 292 33.07 -6.55 -5.20
N GLY A 293 32.02 -7.24 -4.77
CA GLY A 293 32.00 -8.08 -3.57
C GLY A 293 31.76 -7.31 -2.26
N ARG A 294 31.61 -5.98 -2.32
CA ARG A 294 31.27 -5.14 -1.16
C ARG A 294 29.87 -5.51 -0.66
N ARG A 295 29.79 -6.06 0.54
CA ARG A 295 28.55 -6.41 1.25
C ARG A 295 28.25 -5.42 2.36
N VAL A 296 27.01 -4.90 2.41
CA VAL A 296 26.54 -3.90 3.38
C VAL A 296 25.15 -4.29 3.87
N GLY A 297 24.96 -4.41 5.19
CA GLY A 297 23.63 -4.49 5.80
C GLY A 297 22.97 -3.12 5.80
N LEU A 298 21.78 -3.01 5.22
CA LEU A 298 20.99 -1.78 5.27
C LEU A 298 20.32 -1.67 6.64
N SER A 299 20.53 -0.54 7.29
CA SER A 299 19.99 -0.20 8.59
C SER A 299 20.09 1.31 8.80
N ASP A 300 19.32 1.84 9.74
CA ASP A 300 19.42 3.22 10.22
C ASP A 300 18.91 3.33 11.67
N ALA A 301 18.69 4.56 12.14
CA ALA A 301 18.29 4.81 13.52
C ALA A 301 16.88 4.28 13.86
N GLU A 302 16.00 4.18 12.88
CA GLU A 302 14.63 3.66 13.05
C GLU A 302 14.51 2.22 12.59
N ASN A 303 15.46 1.71 11.80
CA ASN A 303 15.52 0.35 11.26
C ASN A 303 16.83 -0.36 11.67
N PRO A 304 16.92 -0.94 12.88
CA PRO A 304 18.10 -1.68 13.31
C PRO A 304 18.43 -2.86 12.38
N PHE A 305 19.71 -3.23 12.29
CA PHE A 305 20.20 -4.21 11.30
C PHE A 305 19.62 -5.64 11.41
N ASN A 306 18.97 -5.96 12.53
CA ASN A 306 18.35 -7.25 12.82
C ASN A 306 16.84 -7.13 13.15
N ASP A 307 16.24 -6.00 12.76
CA ASP A 307 14.84 -5.60 12.94
C ASP A 307 14.53 -4.53 11.87
N VAL A 308 14.67 -4.90 10.59
CA VAL A 308 14.55 -3.99 9.43
C VAL A 308 13.09 -3.89 8.95
N MET A 309 12.31 -4.97 9.09
CA MET A 309 10.87 -5.01 8.88
C MET A 309 10.19 -4.82 10.24
N ASN A 310 10.11 -3.57 10.69
CA ASN A 310 9.79 -3.22 12.07
C ASN A 310 8.64 -2.22 12.20
N SER A 311 7.68 -2.35 11.29
CA SER A 311 6.48 -1.54 11.20
C SER A 311 6.73 -0.03 11.00
N THR A 312 7.80 0.36 10.29
CA THR A 312 8.13 1.76 10.06
C THR A 312 7.71 2.29 8.69
N ILE A 313 7.55 3.61 8.62
CA ILE A 313 7.43 4.31 7.33
C ILE A 313 8.37 5.51 7.40
N THR A 314 9.62 5.27 7.04
CA THR A 314 10.75 6.18 7.26
C THR A 314 11.60 6.40 6.02
N GLU A 315 12.24 7.55 5.91
CA GLU A 315 13.27 7.80 4.90
C GLU A 315 14.55 8.23 5.60
N PHE A 316 15.59 7.40 5.47
CA PHE A 316 16.90 7.56 6.11
C PHE A 316 16.80 7.70 7.64
N GLY A 317 16.06 6.79 8.28
CA GLY A 317 15.84 6.77 9.73
C GLY A 317 15.04 7.96 10.24
N ARG A 318 14.17 8.53 9.42
CA ARG A 318 13.29 9.64 9.82
C ARG A 318 11.84 9.36 9.41
N PRO A 319 10.87 9.49 10.31
CA PRO A 319 9.46 9.33 9.96
C PRO A 319 9.03 10.27 8.83
N LEU A 320 8.23 9.77 7.89
CA LEU A 320 7.58 10.63 6.90
C LEU A 320 6.57 11.54 7.59
N SER A 321 6.76 12.84 7.45
CA SER A 321 5.81 13.86 7.90
C SER A 321 4.59 13.94 6.97
N ARG A 322 3.43 14.26 7.54
CA ARG A 322 2.13 14.46 6.83
C ARG A 322 1.50 13.16 6.33
N ARG A 323 1.41 12.18 7.24
CA ARG A 323 0.50 11.04 7.13
C ARG A 323 -0.68 11.22 8.07
N GLN A 324 -1.80 10.59 7.77
CA GLN A 324 -2.95 10.52 8.68
C GLN A 324 -3.56 9.10 8.63
N PRO A 325 -3.56 8.37 9.77
CA PRO A 325 -2.85 8.70 11.00
C PRO A 325 -1.32 8.71 10.79
N GLU A 326 -0.59 9.38 11.68
CA GLU A 326 0.88 9.48 11.66
C GLU A 326 1.49 8.58 12.74
N HIS A 327 1.15 7.29 12.72
CA HIS A 327 1.69 6.34 13.69
C HIS A 327 3.16 6.03 13.41
N VAL A 328 3.99 5.99 14.45
CA VAL A 328 5.42 5.65 14.33
C VAL A 328 5.61 4.14 14.21
N ASN A 329 4.82 3.36 14.94
CA ASN A 329 4.67 1.92 14.72
C ASN A 329 3.36 1.69 13.95
N ASN A 330 3.44 1.11 12.76
CA ASN A 330 2.32 0.85 11.88
C ASN A 330 1.76 -0.58 11.99
N LEU A 331 2.25 -1.36 12.96
CA LEU A 331 1.81 -2.71 13.33
C LEU A 331 1.71 -3.65 12.13
N GLY A 332 2.87 -4.07 11.63
CA GLY A 332 3.02 -5.01 10.52
C GLY A 332 2.99 -4.38 9.13
N TYR A 333 3.26 -3.07 8.98
CA TYR A 333 3.36 -2.46 7.65
C TYR A 333 4.59 -1.57 7.54
N ASP A 334 5.43 -1.87 6.54
CA ASP A 334 6.74 -1.27 6.34
C ASP A 334 6.81 -0.57 4.97
N ALA A 335 7.40 0.63 4.95
CA ALA A 335 7.63 1.36 3.70
C ALA A 335 8.85 2.28 3.83
N ASP A 336 10.02 1.69 3.98
CA ASP A 336 11.26 2.37 4.37
C ASP A 336 12.20 2.64 3.20
N VAL A 337 13.07 3.64 3.37
CA VAL A 337 14.06 4.05 2.39
C VAL A 337 15.42 4.21 3.03
N PHE A 338 16.38 3.46 2.53
CA PHE A 338 17.75 3.32 3.03
C PHE A 338 18.76 3.99 2.10
N ASP A 339 19.86 4.47 2.67
CA ASP A 339 21.01 4.98 1.93
C ASP A 339 21.83 3.82 1.35
N LEU A 340 22.04 3.82 0.03
CA LEU A 340 22.89 2.84 -0.67
C LEU A 340 24.32 3.31 -0.86
N SER A 341 24.64 4.57 -0.55
CA SER A 341 25.97 5.15 -0.77
C SER A 341 27.11 4.30 -0.18
N PRO A 342 26.98 3.66 1.00
CA PRO A 342 28.03 2.77 1.51
C PRO A 342 28.32 1.55 0.61
N ALA A 343 27.29 0.98 -0.02
CA ALA A 343 27.42 -0.13 -0.98
C ALA A 343 27.98 0.33 -2.33
N LEU A 344 27.76 1.60 -2.70
CA LEU A 344 28.16 2.22 -3.97
C LEU A 344 29.53 2.94 -3.90
N SER A 345 30.23 2.88 -2.77
CA SER A 345 31.49 3.60 -2.54
C SER A 345 32.57 3.38 -3.60
N SER A 346 32.64 2.18 -4.19
CA SER A 346 33.57 1.83 -5.28
C SER A 346 32.95 1.91 -6.69
N GLY A 347 31.70 2.35 -6.79
CA GLY A 347 30.86 2.19 -7.98
C GLY A 347 30.22 0.80 -8.02
N ALA A 348 29.25 0.61 -8.91
CA ALA A 348 28.57 -0.66 -9.07
C ALA A 348 28.01 -0.82 -10.49
N ARG A 349 28.09 -2.05 -11.03
CA ARG A 349 27.40 -2.47 -12.26
C ARG A 349 26.20 -3.35 -12.00
N SER A 350 26.20 -4.04 -10.87
CA SER A 350 25.04 -4.75 -10.36
C SER A 350 24.98 -4.72 -8.84
N LEU A 351 23.78 -4.90 -8.32
CA LEU A 351 23.49 -5.02 -6.89
C LEU A 351 22.64 -6.27 -6.67
N ARG A 352 23.02 -7.06 -5.68
CA ARG A 352 22.23 -8.18 -5.18
C ARG A 352 21.65 -7.81 -3.82
N PHE A 353 20.34 -7.71 -3.74
CA PHE A 353 19.58 -7.54 -2.51
C PHE A 353 19.24 -8.93 -1.96
N SER A 354 19.50 -9.15 -0.68
CA SER A 354 19.19 -10.39 0.04
C SER A 354 18.40 -10.06 1.28
N PHE A 355 17.23 -10.66 1.40
CA PHE A 355 16.31 -10.48 2.51
C PHE A 355 16.21 -11.75 3.33
N ALA A 356 16.47 -11.67 4.64
CA ALA A 356 16.28 -12.76 5.57
C ALA A 356 14.99 -12.53 6.37
N GLY A 357 14.26 -13.62 6.66
CA GLY A 357 13.02 -13.58 7.44
C GLY A 357 13.28 -13.65 8.94
N GLU A 358 12.32 -13.15 9.71
CA GLU A 358 12.27 -13.37 11.16
C GLU A 358 11.44 -14.60 11.53
N SER A 359 11.43 -14.95 12.82
CA SER A 359 10.80 -16.18 13.31
C SER A 359 9.27 -16.21 13.16
N GLN A 360 8.61 -15.06 13.19
CA GLN A 360 7.16 -14.95 12.98
C GLN A 360 6.76 -14.90 11.49
N GLY A 361 7.74 -14.62 10.62
CA GLY A 361 7.55 -14.51 9.18
C GLY A 361 7.02 -13.13 8.78
N HIS A 362 7.38 -12.68 7.59
CA HIS A 362 6.88 -11.45 6.98
C HIS A 362 6.79 -11.64 5.46
N PHE A 363 6.20 -10.68 4.78
CA PHE A 363 6.07 -10.65 3.31
C PHE A 363 6.80 -9.44 2.73
N LEU A 364 7.38 -9.63 1.54
CA LEU A 364 8.01 -8.58 0.76
C LEU A 364 7.25 -8.37 -0.53
N GLY A 365 6.94 -7.10 -0.80
CA GLY A 365 6.08 -6.71 -1.90
C GLY A 365 6.76 -5.87 -2.96
N VAL A 366 7.63 -4.94 -2.55
CA VAL A 366 8.18 -3.91 -3.43
C VAL A 366 9.64 -3.63 -3.10
N LEU A 367 10.46 -3.45 -4.14
CA LEU A 367 11.81 -2.90 -4.05
C LEU A 367 11.95 -1.83 -5.13
N PHE A 368 12.30 -0.61 -4.73
CA PHE A 368 12.63 0.45 -5.68
C PHE A 368 14.01 1.01 -5.38
N VAL A 369 14.78 1.25 -6.44
CA VAL A 369 16.17 1.65 -6.34
C VAL A 369 16.42 2.83 -7.24
N GLN A 370 17.16 3.81 -6.73
CA GLN A 370 17.82 4.80 -7.57
C GLN A 370 19.30 4.88 -7.21
N ALA A 371 20.14 5.06 -8.22
CA ALA A 371 21.55 5.34 -8.06
C ALA A 371 22.01 6.33 -9.11
N ASP A 372 23.01 7.14 -8.79
CA ASP A 372 23.65 8.04 -9.76
C ASP A 372 24.13 7.25 -10.97
N ALA A 373 23.94 7.81 -12.16
CA ALA A 373 24.37 7.22 -13.42
C ALA A 373 25.45 8.10 -14.08
N ARG A 374 26.40 7.47 -14.77
CA ARG A 374 27.32 8.19 -15.64
C ARG A 374 26.57 8.78 -16.84
N ARG A 375 27.07 9.93 -17.30
CA ARG A 375 26.60 10.59 -18.53
C ARG A 375 27.07 9.88 -19.77
#